data_AF-A0A4Z0GZK0-F1
#
_entry.id   AF-A0A4Z0GZK0-F1
#
_cell.length_a   1.000
_cell.length_b   1.000
_cell.length_c   1.000
_cell.angle_alpha   90.00
_cell.angle_beta   90.00
_cell.angle_gamma   90.00
#
_symmetry.space_group_name_H-M   'P 1'
#
loop_
_entity.id
_entity.type
_entity.pdbx_description
1 polymer ?
#
loop_
_entity_poly.entity_id
_entity_poly.type
_entity_poly.pdbx_seq_one_letter_code
_entity_poly.pdbx_strand_id
1 'polypeptide(L)'
;MNWTKEQAYAKLQDIYTDRVMQDEKRRIFQQVYRHLHEHLGDLAVPSGLTEQTEKQLKFFKEYTFMPGDNLFQSMRFVFFLARGERRGDQAETEQHLNRIYKALFQPAGLKNPYIPDTFWETPLGVACLVAEHGVEAVYPMLDEILEVEKV
;
A
#
# COMPACT_ATOMS: atom_id res chain seq x y z
N MET A 1 2.84 -3.03 25.84
CA MET A 1 3.99 -2.27 26.41
C MET A 1 3.62 -0.78 26.39
N ASN A 2 4.25 0.12 27.17
CA ASN A 2 3.96 1.56 27.00
C ASN A 2 4.85 2.12 25.88
N TRP A 3 4.35 2.13 24.65
CA TRP A 3 5.03 2.70 23.50
C TRP A 3 5.15 4.23 23.59
N THR A 4 6.31 4.77 23.21
CA THR A 4 6.43 6.18 22.80
C THR A 4 6.41 6.30 21.28
N LYS A 5 6.15 7.50 20.75
CA LYS A 5 6.17 7.74 19.29
C LYS A 5 7.53 7.39 18.69
N GLU A 6 8.61 7.76 19.38
CA GLU A 6 9.99 7.53 18.94
C GLU A 6 10.30 6.03 18.87
N GLN A 7 9.89 5.27 19.89
CA GLN A 7 10.08 3.81 19.92
C GLN A 7 9.27 3.12 18.83
N ALA A 8 8.03 3.57 18.61
CA ALA A 8 7.17 3.02 17.58
C ALA A 8 7.74 3.28 16.17
N TYR A 9 8.18 4.51 15.87
CA TYR A 9 8.85 4.80 14.60
C TYR A 9 10.14 4.01 14.42
N ALA A 10 10.96 3.87 15.46
CA ALA A 10 12.18 3.05 15.40
C ALA A 10 11.85 1.59 15.04
N LYS A 11 10.85 1.00 15.71
CA LYS A 11 10.42 -0.38 15.40
C LYS A 11 9.83 -0.49 13.99
N LEU A 12 9.06 0.50 13.54
CA LEU A 12 8.52 0.52 12.18
C LEU A 12 9.62 0.67 11.13
N GLN A 13 10.71 1.39 11.41
CA GLN A 13 11.89 1.45 10.52
C GLN A 13 12.55 0.07 10.38
N ASP A 14 12.65 -0.69 11.47
CA ASP A 14 13.19 -2.05 11.44
C ASP A 14 12.30 -3.02 10.64
N ILE A 15 10.97 -2.87 10.76
CA ILE A 15 9.98 -3.71 10.07
C ILE A 15 9.87 -3.35 8.59
N TYR A 16 9.67 -2.07 8.29
CA TYR A 16 9.48 -1.58 6.93
C TYR A 16 10.82 -1.48 6.21
N THR A 17 11.46 -2.60 5.94
CA THR A 17 12.66 -2.62 5.09
C THR A 17 12.30 -2.38 3.62
N ASP A 18 13.29 -2.02 2.80
CA ASP A 18 13.08 -1.87 1.35
C ASP A 18 12.57 -3.17 0.71
N ARG A 19 12.96 -4.32 1.29
CA ARG A 19 12.44 -5.63 0.88
C ARG A 19 10.94 -5.73 1.11
N VAL A 20 10.45 -5.36 2.30
CA VAL A 20 9.01 -5.38 2.62
C VAL A 20 8.23 -4.48 1.67
N MET A 21 8.73 -3.27 1.40
CA MET A 21 8.12 -2.36 0.43
C MET A 21 8.02 -2.97 -0.97
N GLN A 22 9.08 -3.65 -1.43
CA GLN A 22 9.11 -4.31 -2.74
C GLN A 22 8.16 -5.50 -2.83
N ASP A 23 8.13 -6.33 -1.79
CA ASP A 23 7.26 -7.49 -1.74
C ASP A 23 5.78 -7.06 -1.71
N GLU A 24 5.46 -6.02 -0.95
CA GLU A 24 4.12 -5.45 -0.91
C GLU A 24 3.72 -4.79 -2.24
N LYS A 25 4.64 -4.05 -2.85
CA LYS A 25 4.46 -3.50 -4.19
C LYS A 25 4.13 -4.60 -5.21
N ARG A 26 4.84 -5.74 -5.17
CA ARG A 26 4.58 -6.88 -6.06
C ARG A 26 3.22 -7.50 -5.79
N ARG A 27 2.82 -7.67 -4.52
CA ARG A 27 1.49 -8.17 -4.13
C ARG A 27 0.39 -7.28 -4.70
N ILE A 28 0.48 -5.98 -4.49
CA ILE A 28 -0.50 -5.01 -5.01
C ILE A 28 -0.52 -4.96 -6.54
N PHE A 29 0.66 -5.00 -7.19
CA PHE A 29 0.73 -5.07 -8.64
C PHE A 29 -0.02 -6.30 -9.18
N GLN A 30 0.19 -7.47 -8.58
CA GLN A 30 -0.50 -8.69 -9.00
C GLN A 30 -2.02 -8.60 -8.80
N GLN A 31 -2.47 -7.98 -7.71
CA GLN A 31 -3.88 -7.76 -7.43
C GLN A 31 -4.53 -6.86 -8.51
N VAL A 32 -3.93 -5.69 -8.78
CA VAL A 32 -4.44 -4.75 -9.80
C VAL A 32 -4.37 -5.36 -11.20
N TYR A 33 -3.29 -6.09 -11.49
CA TYR A 33 -3.12 -6.79 -12.77
C TYR A 33 -4.21 -7.86 -12.97
N ARG A 34 -4.57 -8.61 -11.92
CA ARG A 34 -5.66 -9.58 -11.97
C ARG A 34 -7.00 -8.89 -12.21
N HIS A 35 -7.33 -7.85 -11.46
CA HIS A 35 -8.58 -7.11 -11.63
C HIS A 35 -8.72 -6.53 -13.05
N LEU A 36 -7.62 -6.04 -13.64
CA LEU A 36 -7.61 -5.56 -15.03
C LEU A 36 -8.03 -6.67 -16.01
N HIS A 37 -7.43 -7.85 -15.90
CA HIS A 37 -7.75 -8.98 -16.76
C HIS A 37 -9.16 -9.52 -16.54
N GLU A 38 -9.63 -9.56 -15.29
CA GLU A 38 -11.01 -9.92 -14.95
C GLU A 38 -12.01 -8.96 -15.64
N HIS A 39 -11.80 -7.64 -15.52
CA HIS A 39 -12.67 -6.65 -16.17
C HIS A 39 -12.64 -6.70 -17.70
N LEU A 40 -11.48 -6.98 -18.30
CA LEU A 40 -11.40 -7.20 -19.75
C LEU A 40 -12.18 -8.45 -20.18
N GLY A 41 -12.18 -9.49 -19.35
CA GLY A 41 -13.03 -10.67 -19.51
C GLY A 41 -14.52 -10.34 -19.43
N ASP A 42 -14.93 -9.60 -18.39
CA ASP A 42 -16.33 -9.17 -18.19
C ASP A 42 -16.88 -8.36 -19.37
N LEU A 43 -16.01 -7.57 -20.01
CA LEU A 43 -16.35 -6.74 -21.18
C LEU A 43 -16.23 -7.49 -22.52
N ALA A 44 -15.96 -8.81 -22.49
CA ALA A 44 -15.73 -9.63 -23.68
C ALA A 44 -14.62 -9.11 -24.60
N VAL A 45 -13.63 -8.41 -24.04
CA VAL A 45 -12.44 -7.88 -24.72
C VAL A 45 -11.14 -8.39 -24.07
N PRO A 46 -10.95 -9.71 -23.92
CA PRO A 46 -9.77 -10.27 -23.24
C PRO A 46 -8.45 -9.91 -23.94
N SER A 47 -8.49 -9.62 -25.24
CA SER A 47 -7.37 -9.12 -26.04
C SER A 47 -7.28 -7.58 -26.10
N GLY A 48 -7.93 -6.87 -25.19
CA GLY A 48 -7.93 -5.41 -25.16
C GLY A 48 -6.57 -4.79 -24.83
N LEU A 49 -5.63 -5.59 -24.29
CA LEU A 49 -4.24 -5.19 -24.08
C LEU A 49 -3.40 -5.51 -25.31
N THR A 50 -2.66 -4.51 -25.79
CA THR A 50 -1.69 -4.72 -26.86
C THR A 50 -0.43 -5.41 -26.32
N GLU A 51 0.29 -6.15 -27.16
CA GLU A 51 1.59 -6.73 -26.77
C GLU A 51 2.58 -5.69 -26.25
N GLN A 52 2.51 -4.46 -26.78
CA GLN A 52 3.35 -3.36 -26.32
C GLN A 52 2.99 -2.96 -24.88
N THR A 53 1.70 -2.88 -24.55
CA THR A 53 1.22 -2.61 -23.19
C THR A 53 1.63 -3.73 -22.24
N GLU A 54 1.52 -4.99 -22.65
CA GLU A 54 1.96 -6.13 -21.82
C GLU A 54 3.47 -6.12 -21.55
N LYS A 55 4.29 -5.82 -22.56
CA LYS A 55 5.75 -5.66 -22.39
C LYS A 55 6.06 -4.52 -21.42
N GLN A 56 5.34 -3.41 -21.49
CA GLN A 56 5.49 -2.31 -20.52
C GLN A 56 5.08 -2.73 -19.11
N LEU A 57 3.96 -3.45 -18.94
CA LEU A 57 3.52 -3.94 -17.63
C LEU A 57 4.53 -4.90 -16.97
N LYS A 58 5.30 -5.67 -17.74
CA LYS A 58 6.39 -6.49 -17.18
C LYS A 58 7.46 -5.63 -16.49
N PHE A 59 7.79 -4.48 -17.06
CA PHE A 59 8.73 -3.54 -16.45
C PHE A 59 8.22 -2.95 -15.12
N PHE A 60 6.90 -2.81 -14.93
CA PHE A 60 6.32 -2.41 -13.65
C PHE A 60 6.56 -3.42 -12.53
N LYS A 61 6.66 -4.72 -12.88
CA LYS A 61 6.99 -5.81 -11.96
C LYS A 61 8.47 -5.81 -11.56
N GLU A 62 9.34 -5.35 -12.45
CA GLU A 62 10.79 -5.49 -12.34
C GLU A 62 11.50 -4.23 -11.81
N TYR A 63 11.02 -3.02 -12.12
CA TYR A 63 11.68 -1.78 -11.71
C TYR A 63 11.06 -1.13 -10.49
N THR A 64 11.94 -0.71 -9.57
CA THR A 64 11.60 -0.02 -8.31
C THR A 64 10.95 1.36 -8.54
N PHE A 65 11.50 2.14 -9.47
CA PHE A 65 11.08 3.52 -9.71
C PHE A 65 10.09 3.63 -10.87
N MET A 66 9.00 4.34 -10.65
CA MET A 66 8.02 4.67 -11.70
C MET A 66 7.76 6.17 -11.71
N PRO A 67 8.02 6.87 -12.84
CA PRO A 67 7.65 8.29 -12.96
C PRO A 67 6.13 8.48 -12.95
N GLY A 68 5.68 9.65 -12.48
CA GLY A 68 4.27 10.09 -12.50
C GLY A 68 3.46 9.81 -11.22
N ASP A 69 2.23 10.35 -11.18
CA ASP A 69 1.28 10.21 -10.08
C ASP A 69 0.50 8.91 -10.18
N ASN A 70 1.05 7.85 -9.59
CA ASN A 70 0.46 6.51 -9.63
C ASN A 70 0.29 5.90 -8.23
N LEU A 71 -0.40 4.76 -8.21
CA LEU A 71 -0.66 3.97 -7.00
C LEU A 71 0.64 3.66 -6.24
N PHE A 72 1.70 3.23 -6.95
CA PHE A 72 2.94 2.81 -6.32
C PHE A 72 3.73 3.96 -5.71
N GLN A 73 3.64 5.17 -6.27
CA GLN A 73 4.17 6.38 -5.61
C GLN A 73 3.38 6.72 -4.35
N SER A 74 2.06 6.52 -4.35
CA SER A 74 1.24 6.73 -3.16
C SER A 74 1.53 5.70 -2.08
N MET A 75 1.76 4.44 -2.45
CA MET A 75 2.25 3.41 -1.54
C MET A 75 3.59 3.83 -0.94
N ARG A 76 4.57 4.20 -1.76
CA ARG A 76 5.89 4.65 -1.30
C ARG A 76 5.78 5.84 -0.33
N PHE A 77 4.88 6.77 -0.62
CA PHE A 77 4.61 7.91 0.24
C PHE A 77 4.17 7.47 1.65
N VAL A 78 3.15 6.61 1.76
CA VAL A 78 2.66 6.16 3.07
C VAL A 78 3.67 5.28 3.81
N PHE A 79 4.50 4.51 3.09
CA PHE A 79 5.62 3.78 3.70
C PHE A 79 6.65 4.73 4.33
N PHE A 80 7.02 5.81 3.64
CA PHE A 80 7.97 6.79 4.19
C PHE A 80 7.40 7.57 5.38
N LEU A 81 6.09 7.83 5.36
CA LEU A 81 5.40 8.35 6.56
C LEU A 81 5.48 7.35 7.71
N ALA A 82 5.19 6.07 7.46
CA ALA A 82 5.21 5.03 8.48
C ALA A 82 6.60 4.81 9.09
N ARG A 83 7.67 5.01 8.31
CA ARG A 83 9.06 5.02 8.80
C ARG A 83 9.44 6.31 9.55
N GLY A 84 8.61 7.34 9.55
CA GLY A 84 8.95 8.66 10.09
C GLY A 84 10.02 9.42 9.27
N GLU A 85 10.34 8.94 8.06
CA GLU A 85 11.31 9.55 7.15
C GLU A 85 10.74 10.76 6.41
N ARG A 86 9.41 10.90 6.39
CA ARG A 86 8.70 12.02 5.80
C ARG A 86 7.75 12.64 6.81
N ARG A 87 7.60 13.97 6.75
CA ARG A 87 6.46 14.68 7.32
C ARG A 87 5.58 15.13 6.16
N GLY A 88 4.43 14.48 6.00
CA GLY A 88 3.45 14.83 4.98
C GLY A 88 2.60 16.00 5.46
N ASP A 89 2.24 16.89 4.54
CA ASP A 89 1.09 17.76 4.75
C ASP A 89 -0.19 16.89 4.79
N GLN A 90 -1.19 17.32 5.55
CA GLN A 90 -2.45 16.57 5.68
C GLN A 90 -3.14 16.42 4.32
N ALA A 91 -3.18 17.48 3.50
CA ALA A 91 -3.84 17.45 2.21
C ALA A 91 -3.14 16.49 1.22
N GLU A 92 -1.81 16.53 1.14
CA GLU A 92 -1.00 15.59 0.37
C GLU A 92 -1.24 14.14 0.84
N THR A 93 -1.27 13.93 2.16
CA THR A 93 -1.49 12.61 2.76
C THR A 93 -2.86 12.04 2.40
N GLU A 94 -3.92 12.84 2.54
CA GLU A 94 -5.28 12.48 2.14
C GLU A 94 -5.38 12.16 0.64
N GLN A 95 -4.65 12.86 -0.22
CA GLN A 95 -4.62 12.56 -1.67
C GLN A 95 -4.01 11.19 -1.95
N HIS A 96 -2.90 10.84 -1.30
CA HIS A 96 -2.26 9.54 -1.47
C HIS A 96 -3.12 8.39 -0.94
N LEU A 97 -3.72 8.56 0.25
CA LEU A 97 -4.65 7.59 0.84
C LEU A 97 -5.86 7.36 -0.07
N ASN A 98 -6.49 8.45 -0.54
CA ASN A 98 -7.61 8.35 -1.47
C ASN A 98 -7.24 7.62 -2.76
N ARG A 99 -6.04 7.86 -3.31
CA ARG A 99 -5.58 7.14 -4.51
C ARG A 99 -5.44 5.64 -4.24
N ILE A 100 -4.89 5.26 -3.08
CA ILE A 100 -4.75 3.86 -2.67
C ILE A 100 -6.12 3.20 -2.54
N TYR A 101 -7.02 3.78 -1.75
CA TYR A 101 -8.31 3.14 -1.47
C TYR A 101 -9.19 3.05 -2.70
N LYS A 102 -9.22 4.09 -3.54
CA LYS A 102 -9.99 4.04 -4.78
C LYS A 102 -9.44 3.00 -5.74
N ALA A 103 -8.12 2.90 -5.88
CA ALA A 103 -7.52 1.94 -6.79
C ALA A 103 -7.71 0.48 -6.36
N LEU A 104 -7.71 0.22 -5.05
CA LEU A 104 -7.75 -1.16 -4.52
C LEU A 104 -9.16 -1.64 -4.17
N PHE A 105 -10.03 -0.72 -3.76
CA PHE A 105 -11.24 -1.06 -3.01
C PHE A 105 -12.49 -0.33 -3.47
N GLN A 106 -12.45 0.51 -4.51
CA GLN A 106 -13.66 1.13 -5.05
C GLN A 106 -14.24 0.27 -6.19
N PRO A 107 -15.37 -0.42 -5.98
CA PRO A 107 -16.05 -1.13 -7.06
C PRO A 107 -16.62 -0.17 -8.09
N ALA A 108 -16.77 -0.67 -9.33
CA ALA A 108 -17.48 0.06 -10.37
C ALA A 108 -18.91 0.40 -9.92
N GLY A 109 -19.25 1.69 -9.90
CA GLY A 109 -20.59 2.16 -9.54
C GLY A 109 -20.81 2.58 -8.08
N LEU A 110 -19.83 2.36 -7.18
CA LEU A 110 -19.91 2.92 -5.81
C LEU A 110 -19.16 4.26 -5.71
N LYS A 111 -19.70 5.15 -4.88
CA LYS A 111 -19.08 6.46 -4.60
C LYS A 111 -17.86 6.35 -3.67
N ASN A 112 -17.86 5.37 -2.78
CA ASN A 112 -16.86 5.19 -1.73
C ASN A 112 -16.19 3.81 -1.83
N PRO A 113 -14.88 3.70 -1.50
CA PRO A 113 -14.19 2.43 -1.36
C PRO A 113 -14.75 1.57 -0.21
N TYR A 114 -14.70 0.25 -0.36
CA TYR A 114 -15.00 -0.72 0.70
C TYR A 114 -13.72 -1.47 1.10
N ILE A 115 -13.10 -1.03 2.20
CA ILE A 115 -11.82 -1.57 2.67
C ILE A 115 -12.10 -2.77 3.59
N PRO A 116 -11.64 -3.99 3.26
CA PRO A 116 -11.84 -5.16 4.10
C PRO A 116 -10.94 -5.11 5.35
N ASP A 117 -11.39 -5.68 6.48
CA ASP A 117 -10.63 -5.65 7.74
C ASP A 117 -9.23 -6.25 7.61
N THR A 118 -9.11 -7.33 6.82
CA THR A 118 -7.83 -8.01 6.54
C THR A 118 -6.81 -7.12 5.83
N PHE A 119 -7.22 -6.00 5.22
CA PHE A 119 -6.28 -5.04 4.65
C PHE A 119 -5.40 -4.41 5.73
N TRP A 120 -5.97 -4.11 6.90
CA TRP A 120 -5.27 -3.44 8.00
C TRP A 120 -4.16 -4.28 8.63
N GLU A 121 -4.18 -5.59 8.39
CA GLU A 121 -3.14 -6.54 8.79
C GLU A 121 -1.97 -6.59 7.79
N THR A 122 -2.12 -5.98 6.61
CA THR A 122 -1.06 -5.95 5.58
C THR A 122 -0.07 -4.82 5.81
N PRO A 123 1.19 -4.94 5.34
CA PRO A 123 2.18 -3.85 5.43
C PRO A 123 1.67 -2.52 4.86
N LEU A 124 0.95 -2.54 3.74
CA LEU A 124 0.36 -1.32 3.19
C LEU A 124 -0.75 -0.77 4.08
N GLY A 125 -1.62 -1.63 4.63
CA GLY A 125 -2.70 -1.20 5.51
C GLY A 125 -2.21 -0.57 6.80
N VAL A 126 -1.21 -1.17 7.44
CA VAL A 126 -0.55 -0.60 8.62
C VAL A 126 0.09 0.75 8.28
N ALA A 127 0.74 0.89 7.12
CA ALA A 127 1.30 2.17 6.68
C ALA A 127 0.21 3.24 6.43
N CYS A 128 -0.92 2.84 5.87
CA CYS A 128 -2.10 3.70 5.71
C CYS A 128 -2.67 4.14 7.06
N LEU A 129 -2.76 3.26 8.05
CA LEU A 129 -3.20 3.61 9.42
C LEU A 129 -2.31 4.66 10.06
N VAL A 130 -0.99 4.51 9.93
CA VAL A 130 -0.05 5.53 10.44
C VAL A 130 -0.24 6.87 9.74
N ALA A 131 -0.47 6.85 8.42
CA ALA A 131 -0.72 8.05 7.64
C ALA A 131 -2.05 8.73 8.00
N GLU A 132 -3.09 7.98 8.37
CA GLU A 132 -4.41 8.52 8.73
C GLU A 132 -4.52 9.01 10.17
N HIS A 133 -3.96 8.25 11.10
CA HIS A 133 -4.27 8.37 12.52
C HIS A 133 -3.03 8.60 13.37
N GLY A 134 -1.85 8.66 12.75
CA GLY A 134 -0.58 8.77 13.43
C GLY A 134 -0.04 7.41 13.88
N VAL A 135 1.20 7.42 14.36
CA VAL A 135 1.95 6.21 14.76
C VAL A 135 1.30 5.49 15.95
N GLU A 136 0.52 6.21 16.75
CA GLU A 136 -0.19 5.67 17.90
C GLU A 136 -1.24 4.63 17.52
N ALA A 137 -1.79 4.72 16.30
CA ALA A 137 -2.82 3.80 15.82
C ALA A 137 -2.30 2.35 15.68
N VAL A 138 -0.99 2.16 15.56
CA VAL A 138 -0.38 0.85 15.33
C VAL A 138 0.29 0.26 16.58
N TYR A 139 0.15 0.89 17.75
CA TYR A 139 0.69 0.36 19.01
C TYR A 139 0.20 -1.06 19.33
N PRO A 140 -1.09 -1.41 19.13
CA PRO A 140 -1.55 -2.78 19.36
C PRO A 140 -0.84 -3.79 18.45
N MET A 141 -0.64 -3.44 17.17
CA MET A 141 0.05 -4.30 16.20
C MET A 141 1.52 -4.49 16.54
N LEU A 142 2.18 -3.44 17.04
CA LEU A 142 3.57 -3.53 17.49
C LEU A 142 3.72 -4.42 18.74
N ASP A 143 2.73 -4.41 19.64
CA ASP A 143 2.72 -5.32 20.79
C ASP A 143 2.61 -6.78 20.33
N GLU A 144 1.75 -7.10 19.36
CA GLU A 144 1.64 -8.46 18.79
C GLU A 144 2.95 -8.94 18.15
N ILE A 145 3.64 -8.07 17.39
CA ILE A 145 4.94 -8.40 16.77
C ILE A 145 6.00 -8.72 17.83
N LEU A 146 6.04 -7.95 18.92
CA LEU A 146 6.97 -8.20 20.03
C LEU A 146 6.67 -9.52 20.76
N GLU A 147 5.42 -9.95 20.80
CA GLU A 147 5.07 -11.25 21.39
C GLU A 147 5.56 -12.40 20.51
N VAL A 148 5.43 -12.29 19.19
CA VAL A 148 5.93 -13.29 18.24
C VAL A 148 7.46 -13.40 18.27
N GLU A 149 8.19 -12.29 18.39
CA GLU A 149 9.66 -12.30 18.44
C GLU A 149 10.25 -12.91 19.72
N LYS A 150 9.44 -13.07 20.78
CA LYS A 150 9.88 -13.66 22.06
C LYS A 150 9.74 -15.18 22.13
N VAL A 151 9.06 -15.79 21.14
CA VAL A 151 8.83 -17.24 21.02
C VAL A 151 9.91 -17.85 20.12
#